data_AF-A0A7X3YSB7-F1
#
_entry.id   AF-A0A7X3YSB7-F1
#
_cell.length_a   1.000
_cell.length_b   1.000
_cell.length_c   1.000
_cell.angle_alpha   90.00
_cell.angle_beta   90.00
_cell.angle_gamma   90.00
#
_symmetry.space_group_name_H-M   'P 1'
#
loop_
_entity.id
_entity.type
_entity.pdbx_description
1 polymer ?
#
loop_
_entity_poly.entity_id
_entity_poly.type
_entity_poly.pdbx_seq_one_letter_code
_entity_poly.pdbx_strand_id
1 'polypeptide(L)'
;MNSNASRKTQRLPKTTCDAARRTFKKSWTARSSWSTNCSRKRRKKSWRFNIVSSPAPPTTAPTASALSPTLAIIHLSALAHNLRELRRILAPHVDILAVIKADGYGHGCCAMADALSQLGIRRFGVATVHEGVLLREAGRLEDIIVMGGILPEQAKDLVQANLIPVLSDADTMQALSREVVQEHAPYPVHVKVDTGMRRLGFETGDVPALLQTPMFAHTFVCQGLMTHLADADNPDPTFTRHQLDRFHKVVSTLPTNGPSPCRHSANTAGILWHPSAHLDMVRPGLLLYGYAPMPGREAPISLQPVMSLKTKVVHLKTAGKGEPVSYGDLYRTQRDSRLAVLPIGYAHGYSRRLSNKGEVIIHDRRFPIVGRICMDMTVVDVTDDPTIKPGDDVILIGKSETQAITASDLASWQDSIPYEVLCNLGPKVPRVYEQAADFTSSVSS
;
A
#
# COMPACT_ATOMS: atom_id res chain seq x y z
N MET A 1 -32.58 56.41 -26.29
CA MET A 1 -31.11 56.52 -26.26
C MET A 1 -30.55 55.15 -26.62
N ASN A 2 -30.51 54.88 -27.93
CA ASN A 2 -29.31 54.64 -28.75
C ASN A 2 -28.86 53.17 -28.74
N SER A 3 -28.65 52.45 -29.84
CA SER A 3 -29.01 52.59 -31.25
C SER A 3 -28.49 51.31 -31.94
N ASN A 4 -29.30 50.73 -32.81
CA ASN A 4 -28.90 49.71 -33.80
C ASN A 4 -27.83 50.26 -34.77
N ALA A 5 -26.90 49.40 -35.24
CA ALA A 5 -26.38 49.46 -36.61
C ALA A 5 -25.59 48.18 -37.00
N SER A 6 -26.00 47.58 -38.13
CA SER A 6 -25.33 46.48 -38.83
C SER A 6 -24.25 46.97 -39.82
N ARG A 7 -23.29 46.10 -40.20
CA ARG A 7 -22.76 45.87 -41.58
C ARG A 7 -21.72 44.73 -41.53
N LYS A 8 -21.88 43.61 -42.24
CA LYS A 8 -21.33 43.27 -43.59
C LYS A 8 -19.83 43.62 -43.70
N THR A 9 -18.86 42.82 -44.16
CA THR A 9 -18.75 41.61 -45.01
C THR A 9 -17.24 41.35 -45.15
N GLN A 10 -16.76 40.11 -45.29
CA GLN A 10 -15.90 39.65 -46.41
C GLN A 10 -15.30 38.25 -46.20
N ARG A 11 -15.20 37.52 -47.32
CA ARG A 11 -14.74 36.14 -47.51
C ARG A 11 -13.23 36.08 -47.82
N LEU A 12 -12.59 35.00 -47.35
CA LEU A 12 -11.55 34.10 -47.90
C LEU A 12 -10.55 34.62 -48.98
N PRO A 13 -9.33 34.02 -49.00
CA PRO A 13 -9.13 32.92 -49.96
C PRO A 13 -8.41 31.68 -49.40
N LYS A 14 -8.76 30.54 -50.03
CA LYS A 14 -8.04 29.27 -50.08
C LYS A 14 -6.97 29.33 -51.18
N THR A 15 -5.84 28.64 -50.97
CA THR A 15 -4.92 28.12 -52.00
C THR A 15 -4.33 26.79 -51.46
N THR A 16 -4.77 25.62 -51.93
CA THR A 16 -4.17 24.76 -53.00
C THR A 16 -2.74 24.26 -52.71
N CYS A 17 -2.55 22.95 -52.54
CA CYS A 17 -2.05 22.09 -53.62
C CYS A 17 -2.00 20.60 -53.21
N ASP A 18 -2.34 19.78 -54.20
CA ASP A 18 -2.50 18.33 -54.19
C ASP A 18 -1.19 17.53 -54.28
N ALA A 19 -1.33 16.26 -53.88
CA ALA A 19 -0.71 15.06 -54.44
C ALA A 19 0.79 14.77 -54.23
N ALA A 20 1.05 13.70 -53.47
CA ALA A 20 1.93 12.62 -53.94
C ALA A 20 1.51 11.27 -53.31
N ARG A 21 0.97 10.40 -54.16
CA ARG A 21 0.75 8.97 -53.91
C ARG A 21 2.10 8.27 -53.75
N ARG A 22 2.21 7.34 -52.79
CA ARG A 22 2.99 6.11 -53.01
C ARG A 22 2.48 4.97 -52.13
N THR A 23 1.84 4.04 -52.82
CA THR A 23 1.43 2.69 -52.43
C THR A 23 2.60 1.83 -51.97
N PHE A 24 2.43 1.08 -50.88
CA PHE A 24 3.13 -0.19 -50.68
C PHE A 24 2.13 -1.27 -50.23
N LYS A 25 1.64 -2.04 -51.22
CA LYS A 25 1.04 -3.35 -51.03
C LYS A 25 2.18 -4.37 -50.97
N LYS A 26 2.23 -5.19 -49.92
CA LYS A 26 2.71 -6.57 -50.04
C LYS A 26 1.79 -7.49 -49.24
N SER A 27 0.90 -8.14 -49.97
CA SER A 27 0.21 -9.37 -49.65
C SER A 27 1.22 -10.50 -49.47
N TRP A 28 1.03 -11.35 -48.46
CA TRP A 28 1.36 -12.78 -48.57
C TRP A 28 0.28 -13.62 -47.88
N THR A 29 -0.11 -14.65 -48.60
CA THR A 29 -1.23 -15.56 -48.42
C THR A 29 -0.94 -16.63 -47.36
N ALA A 30 -2.00 -17.04 -46.66
CA ALA A 30 -2.00 -18.18 -45.77
C ALA A 30 -1.85 -19.50 -46.54
N ARG A 31 -1.06 -20.44 -46.00
CA ARG A 31 -1.27 -21.88 -46.18
C ARG A 31 -1.13 -22.58 -44.84
N SER A 32 -2.20 -23.29 -44.51
CA SER A 32 -2.33 -24.26 -43.43
C SER A 32 -1.45 -25.49 -43.68
N SER A 33 -0.76 -25.95 -42.65
CA SER A 33 -0.55 -27.39 -42.42
C SER A 33 -0.26 -27.62 -40.95
N TRP A 34 -1.11 -28.40 -40.30
CA TRP A 34 -0.89 -28.94 -38.97
C TRP A 34 0.06 -30.13 -39.09
N SER A 35 1.17 -30.11 -38.36
CA SER A 35 1.87 -31.34 -37.95
C SER A 35 2.63 -31.10 -36.64
N THR A 36 2.66 -32.17 -35.86
CA THR A 36 2.98 -32.29 -34.44
C THR A 36 4.49 -32.29 -34.15
N ASN A 37 4.82 -32.01 -32.89
CA ASN A 37 6.12 -32.13 -32.21
C ASN A 37 7.23 -31.14 -32.59
N CYS A 38 7.55 -30.21 -31.67
CA CYS A 38 8.94 -30.09 -31.16
C CYS A 38 9.09 -29.14 -29.95
N SER A 39 10.01 -29.54 -29.07
CA SER A 39 10.56 -28.87 -27.88
C SER A 39 10.67 -27.34 -27.90
N ARG A 40 10.16 -26.66 -26.85
CA ARG A 40 10.34 -25.21 -26.64
C ARG A 40 11.75 -24.88 -26.11
N LYS A 41 12.65 -24.47 -27.01
CA LYS A 41 13.80 -23.61 -26.68
C LYS A 41 13.31 -22.17 -26.47
N ARG A 42 13.44 -21.63 -25.26
CA ARG A 42 13.17 -20.22 -24.93
C ARG A 42 14.21 -19.32 -25.62
N ARG A 43 13.80 -18.55 -26.63
CA ARG A 43 14.58 -17.43 -27.19
C ARG A 43 14.36 -16.19 -26.33
N LYS A 44 15.42 -15.69 -25.69
CA LYS A 44 15.46 -14.34 -25.10
C LYS A 44 15.46 -13.31 -26.25
N LYS A 45 14.46 -12.42 -26.28
CA LYS A 45 14.52 -11.19 -27.09
C LYS A 45 14.73 -10.01 -26.15
N SER A 46 15.82 -9.29 -26.34
CA SER A 46 16.15 -8.05 -25.63
C SER A 46 15.34 -6.90 -26.20
N TRP A 47 14.55 -6.23 -25.36
CA TRP A 47 13.92 -4.96 -25.68
C TRP A 47 14.91 -3.83 -25.36
N ARG A 48 15.25 -2.99 -26.34
CA ARG A 48 16.03 -1.77 -26.14
C ARG A 48 15.05 -0.63 -25.92
N PHE A 49 14.93 -0.17 -24.68
CA PHE A 49 14.30 1.10 -24.34
C PHE A 49 15.31 2.22 -24.53
N ASN A 50 14.93 3.30 -25.22
CA ASN A 50 15.66 4.57 -25.14
C ASN A 50 15.28 5.24 -23.82
N ILE A 51 16.03 4.91 -22.78
CA ILE A 51 15.95 5.54 -21.46
C ILE A 51 16.70 6.87 -21.54
N VAL A 52 16.02 7.98 -21.29
CA VAL A 52 16.71 9.20 -20.84
C VAL A 52 17.21 8.87 -19.43
N SER A 53 18.49 8.56 -19.32
CA SER A 53 19.13 8.12 -18.07
C SER A 53 19.11 9.25 -17.05
N SER A 54 18.19 9.18 -16.09
CA SER A 54 18.44 9.73 -14.77
C SER A 54 19.56 8.92 -14.11
N PRO A 55 20.50 9.56 -13.40
CA PRO A 55 21.65 8.88 -12.84
C PRO A 55 21.18 7.78 -11.87
N ALA A 56 21.80 6.60 -12.00
CA ALA A 56 21.61 5.50 -11.08
C ALA A 56 21.87 5.97 -9.63
N PRO A 57 21.09 5.51 -8.65
CA PRO A 57 21.39 5.82 -7.25
C PRO A 57 22.79 5.27 -6.91
N PRO A 58 23.63 6.05 -6.21
CA PRO A 58 24.98 5.62 -5.88
C PRO A 58 24.95 4.33 -5.04
N THR A 59 25.68 3.32 -5.50
CA THR A 59 25.82 1.97 -4.93
C THR A 59 26.73 1.93 -3.70
N THR A 60 26.66 2.94 -2.85
CA THR A 60 27.39 3.01 -1.58
C THR A 60 26.39 3.33 -0.49
N ALA A 61 26.16 2.39 0.43
CA ALA A 61 25.38 2.64 1.63
C ALA A 61 25.94 3.90 2.31
N PRO A 62 25.13 4.97 2.51
CA PRO A 62 25.62 6.16 3.18
C PRO A 62 26.09 5.76 4.57
N THR A 63 27.33 6.11 4.91
CA THR A 63 27.85 6.00 6.26
C THR A 63 26.89 6.72 7.20
N ALA A 64 26.47 6.06 8.27
CA ALA A 64 25.35 6.43 9.14
C ALA A 64 25.44 7.81 9.83
N SER A 65 26.49 8.59 9.56
CA SER A 65 26.75 9.93 10.12
C SER A 65 26.15 11.09 9.32
N ALA A 66 25.58 10.88 8.13
CA ALA A 66 25.00 11.95 7.29
C ALA A 66 23.45 11.92 7.24
N LEU A 67 22.81 11.05 8.02
CA LEU A 67 21.37 10.83 8.02
C LEU A 67 20.66 11.82 8.96
N SER A 68 19.43 12.21 8.59
CA SER A 68 18.52 12.94 9.46
C SER A 68 18.50 12.31 10.86
N PRO A 69 18.55 13.10 11.96
CA PRO A 69 18.48 12.57 13.33
C PRO A 69 17.19 11.78 13.58
N THR A 70 16.14 12.05 12.79
CA THR A 70 14.87 11.33 12.81
C THR A 70 14.87 10.25 11.73
N LEU A 71 14.64 9.00 12.11
CA LEU A 71 14.65 7.85 11.20
C LEU A 71 13.63 6.77 11.61
N ALA A 72 13.16 6.01 10.62
CA ALA A 72 12.32 4.84 10.82
C ALA A 72 13.15 3.57 10.60
N ILE A 73 13.29 2.74 11.63
CA ILE A 73 13.95 1.44 11.55
C ILE A 73 12.91 0.37 11.24
N ILE A 74 13.13 -0.42 10.20
CA ILE A 74 12.25 -1.48 9.71
C ILE A 74 12.89 -2.83 10.02
N HIS A 75 12.29 -3.58 10.94
CA HIS A 75 12.77 -4.85 11.45
C HIS A 75 12.26 -6.01 10.58
N LEU A 76 13.08 -6.48 9.64
CA LEU A 76 12.65 -7.54 8.71
C LEU A 76 12.46 -8.91 9.38
N SER A 77 13.09 -9.14 10.54
CA SER A 77 12.84 -10.33 11.38
C SER A 77 11.43 -10.33 11.97
N ALA A 78 10.90 -9.17 12.38
CA ALA A 78 9.52 -9.03 12.85
C ALA A 78 8.51 -9.29 11.73
N LEU A 79 8.81 -8.81 10.50
CA LEU A 79 8.01 -9.12 9.32
C LEU A 79 7.96 -10.64 9.06
N ALA A 80 9.12 -11.31 9.10
CA ALA A 80 9.21 -12.76 8.94
C ALA A 80 8.45 -13.52 10.04
N HIS A 81 8.53 -13.06 11.29
CA HIS A 81 7.75 -13.58 12.40
C HIS A 81 6.24 -13.47 12.14
N ASN A 82 5.76 -12.28 11.78
CA ASN A 82 4.33 -12.03 11.51
C ASN A 82 3.82 -12.91 10.35
N LEU A 83 4.62 -13.09 9.30
CA LEU A 83 4.25 -13.97 8.19
C LEU A 83 4.21 -15.45 8.62
N ARG A 84 5.12 -15.88 9.50
CA ARG A 84 5.10 -17.25 10.05
C ARG A 84 3.85 -17.49 10.90
N GLU A 85 3.51 -16.54 11.76
CA GLU A 85 2.31 -16.59 12.58
C GLU A 85 1.03 -16.59 11.73
N LEU A 86 1.00 -15.80 10.65
CA LEU A 86 -0.07 -15.87 9.66
C LEU A 86 -0.18 -17.27 9.05
N ARG A 87 0.92 -17.85 8.55
CA ARG A 87 0.92 -19.19 7.94
C ARG A 87 0.44 -20.26 8.92
N ARG A 88 0.70 -20.11 10.23
CA ARG A 88 0.27 -21.07 11.27
C ARG A 88 -1.25 -21.19 11.39
N ILE A 89 -2.00 -20.13 11.09
CA ILE A 89 -3.46 -20.11 11.22
C ILE A 89 -4.20 -20.34 9.90
N LEU A 90 -3.48 -20.42 8.78
CA LEU A 90 -4.05 -20.70 7.46
C LEU A 90 -3.94 -22.19 7.13
N ALA A 91 -4.88 -22.71 6.36
CA ALA A 91 -4.71 -24.03 5.76
C ALA A 91 -3.61 -23.99 4.68
N PRO A 92 -2.84 -25.08 4.45
CA PRO A 92 -1.68 -25.06 3.55
C PRO A 92 -1.95 -24.66 2.09
N HIS A 93 -3.20 -24.80 1.63
CA HIS A 93 -3.61 -24.44 0.27
C HIS A 93 -4.00 -22.96 0.12
N VAL A 94 -4.17 -22.23 1.23
CA VAL A 94 -4.60 -20.84 1.21
C VAL A 94 -3.42 -19.94 0.83
N ASP A 95 -3.55 -19.22 -0.27
CA ASP A 95 -2.51 -18.33 -0.76
C ASP A 95 -2.51 -16.98 -0.03
N ILE A 96 -1.44 -16.20 -0.20
CA ILE A 96 -1.27 -14.90 0.45
C ILE A 96 -1.01 -13.82 -0.60
N LEU A 97 -1.94 -12.86 -0.69
CA LEU A 97 -1.75 -11.60 -1.39
C LEU A 97 -1.25 -10.55 -0.38
N ALA A 98 0.07 -10.34 -0.31
CA ALA A 98 0.63 -9.37 0.63
C ALA A 98 0.29 -7.94 0.20
N VAL A 99 -0.47 -7.23 1.04
CA VAL A 99 -0.94 -5.88 0.71
C VAL A 99 0.11 -4.86 1.09
N ILE A 100 0.76 -4.27 0.09
CA ILE A 100 1.89 -3.33 0.23
C ILE A 100 1.61 -1.94 -0.35
N LYS A 101 0.33 -1.59 -0.53
CA LYS A 101 -0.11 -0.24 -0.90
C LYS A 101 0.35 0.83 0.10
N ALA A 102 0.26 2.10 -0.31
CA ALA A 102 0.65 3.28 0.47
C ALA A 102 2.10 3.16 0.97
N ASP A 103 3.01 2.90 0.03
CA ASP A 103 4.44 2.70 0.31
C ASP A 103 4.72 1.58 1.33
N GLY A 104 4.07 0.42 1.19
CA GLY A 104 4.15 -0.65 2.18
C GLY A 104 3.68 -0.18 3.57
N TYR A 105 2.58 0.57 3.63
CA TYR A 105 2.07 1.19 4.86
C TYR A 105 3.13 2.08 5.52
N GLY A 106 3.86 2.87 4.71
CA GLY A 106 4.97 3.71 5.15
C GLY A 106 6.26 2.97 5.51
N HIS A 107 6.37 1.66 5.25
CA HIS A 107 7.60 0.89 5.51
C HIS A 107 8.55 0.82 4.30
N GLY A 108 8.13 1.31 3.13
CA GLY A 108 8.89 1.30 1.88
C GLY A 108 8.49 0.14 0.96
N CYS A 109 7.70 0.43 -0.08
CA CYS A 109 7.05 -0.56 -0.93
C CYS A 109 8.03 -1.59 -1.54
N CYS A 110 9.09 -1.10 -2.19
CA CYS A 110 10.04 -1.95 -2.90
C CYS A 110 10.86 -2.84 -1.95
N ALA A 111 11.27 -2.31 -0.80
CA ALA A 111 12.02 -3.06 0.20
C ALA A 111 11.15 -4.13 0.86
N MET A 112 9.88 -3.80 1.16
CA MET A 112 8.92 -4.78 1.68
C MET A 112 8.61 -5.86 0.65
N ALA A 113 8.42 -5.50 -0.62
CA ALA A 113 8.22 -6.46 -1.70
C ALA A 113 9.42 -7.42 -1.83
N ASP A 114 10.64 -6.90 -1.71
CA ASP A 114 11.84 -7.73 -1.75
C ASP A 114 11.93 -8.70 -0.57
N ALA A 115 11.80 -8.20 0.65
CA ALA A 115 11.83 -9.03 1.85
C ALA A 115 10.74 -10.12 1.83
N LEU A 116 9.51 -9.77 1.46
CA LEU A 116 8.40 -10.73 1.37
C LEU A 116 8.62 -11.78 0.27
N SER A 117 9.27 -11.41 -0.84
CA SER A 117 9.57 -12.36 -1.91
C SER A 117 10.65 -13.36 -1.53
N GLN A 118 11.65 -12.93 -0.75
CA GLN A 118 12.64 -13.83 -0.15
C GLN A 118 11.97 -14.81 0.83
N LEU A 119 10.90 -14.39 1.51
CA LEU A 119 10.07 -15.24 2.36
C LEU A 119 9.02 -16.07 1.60
N GLY A 120 9.09 -16.11 0.26
CA GLY A 120 8.27 -16.96 -0.59
C GLY A 120 6.91 -16.37 -1.00
N ILE A 121 6.62 -15.10 -0.70
CA ILE A 121 5.43 -14.44 -1.23
C ILE A 121 5.60 -14.17 -2.73
N ARG A 122 4.55 -14.47 -3.51
CA ARG A 122 4.57 -14.32 -4.98
C ARG A 122 3.49 -13.39 -5.53
N ARG A 123 2.62 -12.85 -4.66
CA ARG A 123 1.56 -11.91 -5.05
C ARG A 123 1.54 -10.69 -4.13
N PHE A 124 1.47 -9.51 -4.75
CA PHE A 124 1.43 -8.22 -4.07
C PHE A 124 0.17 -7.44 -4.42
N GLY A 125 -0.50 -6.92 -3.41
CA GLY A 125 -1.67 -6.05 -3.56
C GLY A 125 -1.30 -4.58 -3.40
N VAL A 126 -1.52 -3.78 -4.43
CA VAL A 126 -1.33 -2.31 -4.42
C VAL A 126 -2.67 -1.59 -4.60
N ALA A 127 -2.71 -0.29 -4.31
CA ALA A 127 -3.92 0.51 -4.49
C ALA A 127 -4.02 1.10 -5.89
N THR A 128 -2.90 1.58 -6.45
CA THR A 128 -2.90 2.34 -7.70
C THR A 128 -2.07 1.68 -8.79
N VAL A 129 -2.36 2.04 -10.06
CA VAL A 129 -1.54 1.65 -11.21
C VAL A 129 -0.11 2.17 -11.04
N HIS A 130 0.06 3.39 -10.54
CA HIS A 130 1.37 4.00 -10.31
C HIS A 130 2.24 3.19 -9.33
N GLU A 131 1.68 2.75 -8.19
CA GLU A 131 2.41 1.87 -7.26
C GLU A 131 2.84 0.56 -7.92
N GLY A 132 1.99 -0.02 -8.77
CA GLY A 132 2.32 -1.21 -9.53
C GLY A 132 3.45 -0.98 -10.54
N VAL A 133 3.42 0.16 -11.25
CA VAL A 133 4.48 0.57 -12.19
C VAL A 133 5.81 0.76 -11.44
N LEU A 134 5.82 1.43 -10.29
CA LEU A 134 7.04 1.61 -9.48
C LEU A 134 7.67 0.27 -9.08
N LEU A 135 6.86 -0.72 -8.72
CA LEU A 135 7.37 -2.07 -8.44
C LEU A 135 7.96 -2.75 -9.68
N ARG A 136 7.35 -2.56 -10.86
CA ARG A 136 7.89 -3.07 -12.12
C ARG A 136 9.21 -2.40 -12.51
N GLU A 137 9.30 -1.09 -12.33
CA GLU A 137 10.53 -0.31 -12.53
C GLU A 137 11.63 -0.74 -11.54
N ALA A 138 11.26 -1.13 -10.33
CA ALA A 138 12.16 -1.75 -9.35
C ALA A 138 12.51 -3.23 -9.68
N GLY A 139 12.09 -3.74 -10.84
CA GLY A 139 12.44 -5.07 -11.34
C GLY A 139 11.62 -6.21 -10.76
N ARG A 140 10.50 -5.94 -10.07
CA ARG A 140 9.62 -7.00 -9.52
C ARG A 140 8.91 -7.75 -10.64
N LEU A 141 8.96 -9.07 -10.60
CA LEU A 141 8.34 -9.97 -11.58
C LEU A 141 7.12 -10.72 -11.03
N GLU A 142 6.85 -10.60 -9.73
CA GLU A 142 5.70 -11.19 -9.06
C GLU A 142 4.36 -10.70 -9.61
N ASP A 143 3.29 -11.41 -9.29
CA ASP A 143 1.92 -10.97 -9.60
C ASP A 143 1.62 -9.71 -8.79
N ILE A 144 1.30 -8.60 -9.48
CA ILE A 144 0.94 -7.34 -8.83
C ILE A 144 -0.52 -7.04 -9.15
N ILE A 145 -1.36 -7.11 -8.12
CA ILE A 145 -2.80 -6.92 -8.21
C ILE A 145 -3.14 -5.48 -7.81
N VAL A 146 -3.73 -4.72 -8.73
CA VAL A 146 -4.18 -3.34 -8.49
C VAL A 146 -5.62 -3.35 -7.99
N MET A 147 -5.83 -3.07 -6.70
CA MET A 147 -7.11 -3.27 -6.01
C MET A 147 -7.99 -2.02 -5.86
N GLY A 148 -7.45 -0.84 -6.17
CA GLY A 148 -8.16 0.43 -6.10
C GLY A 148 -9.02 0.71 -7.34
N GLY A 149 -9.56 1.93 -7.40
CA GLY A 149 -10.25 2.40 -8.60
C GLY A 149 -9.23 2.65 -9.71
N ILE A 150 -9.58 2.24 -10.92
CA ILE A 150 -8.78 2.40 -12.13
C ILE A 150 -9.60 3.28 -13.06
N LEU A 151 -8.97 4.30 -13.64
CA LEU A 151 -9.62 5.11 -14.66
C LEU A 151 -9.40 4.48 -16.05
N PRO A 152 -10.36 4.62 -16.98
CA PRO A 152 -10.23 4.12 -18.35
C PRO A 152 -8.91 4.49 -19.05
N GLU A 153 -8.38 5.70 -18.82
CA GLU A 153 -7.15 6.18 -19.45
C GLU A 153 -5.90 5.40 -18.99
N GLN A 154 -5.98 4.70 -17.86
CA GLN A 154 -4.88 3.92 -17.28
C GLN A 154 -4.83 2.48 -17.82
N ALA A 155 -5.78 2.08 -18.67
CA ALA A 155 -5.87 0.75 -19.25
C ALA A 155 -4.57 0.32 -19.98
N LYS A 156 -3.98 1.27 -20.72
CA LYS A 156 -2.74 1.02 -21.46
C LYS A 156 -1.56 0.76 -20.52
N ASP A 157 -1.45 1.53 -19.44
CA ASP A 157 -0.37 1.39 -18.46
C ASP A 157 -0.44 0.04 -17.75
N LEU A 158 -1.64 -0.46 -17.45
CA LEU A 158 -1.84 -1.79 -16.87
C LEU A 158 -1.25 -2.89 -17.76
N VAL A 159 -1.59 -2.88 -19.06
CA VAL A 159 -1.12 -3.88 -20.03
C VAL A 159 0.38 -3.76 -20.24
N GLN A 160 0.90 -2.53 -20.41
CA GLN A 160 2.34 -2.30 -20.64
C GLN A 160 3.20 -2.71 -19.45
N ALA A 161 2.73 -2.49 -18.23
CA ALA A 161 3.42 -2.86 -17.00
C ALA A 161 3.10 -4.30 -16.55
N ASN A 162 2.29 -5.06 -17.29
CA ASN A 162 1.88 -6.42 -16.94
C ASN A 162 1.32 -6.51 -15.50
N LEU A 163 0.36 -5.64 -15.19
CA LEU A 163 -0.32 -5.57 -13.91
C LEU A 163 -1.68 -6.28 -13.98
N ILE A 164 -2.12 -6.88 -12.88
CA ILE A 164 -3.40 -7.61 -12.80
C ILE A 164 -4.44 -6.66 -12.19
N PRO A 165 -5.38 -6.09 -12.97
CA PRO A 165 -6.36 -5.16 -12.43
C PRO A 165 -7.50 -5.91 -11.71
N VAL A 166 -8.03 -5.26 -10.67
CA VAL A 166 -9.32 -5.62 -10.09
C VAL A 166 -10.42 -4.80 -10.76
N LEU A 167 -11.15 -5.42 -11.69
CA LEU A 167 -12.29 -4.80 -12.36
C LEU A 167 -13.44 -4.58 -11.37
N SER A 168 -13.93 -3.34 -11.34
CA SER A 168 -14.98 -2.89 -10.42
C SER A 168 -16.18 -2.22 -11.10
N ASP A 169 -16.08 -1.93 -12.40
CA ASP A 169 -17.09 -1.26 -13.21
C ASP A 169 -16.93 -1.61 -14.71
N ALA A 170 -17.97 -1.32 -15.49
CA ALA A 170 -18.02 -1.69 -16.91
C ALA A 170 -17.13 -0.81 -17.80
N ASP A 171 -16.95 0.47 -17.47
CA ASP A 171 -16.21 1.43 -18.30
C ASP A 171 -14.72 1.08 -18.32
N THR A 172 -14.16 0.79 -17.14
CA THR A 172 -12.77 0.31 -16.98
C THR A 172 -12.56 -1.00 -17.73
N MET A 173 -13.49 -1.95 -17.61
CA MET A 173 -13.42 -3.23 -18.32
C MET A 173 -13.43 -3.04 -19.84
N GLN A 174 -14.30 -2.17 -20.36
CA GLN A 174 -14.36 -1.87 -21.80
C GLN A 174 -13.08 -1.20 -22.28
N ALA A 175 -12.56 -0.23 -21.54
CA ALA A 175 -11.30 0.43 -21.88
C ALA A 175 -10.13 -0.56 -21.92
N LEU A 176 -10.00 -1.39 -20.89
CA LEU A 176 -8.99 -2.46 -20.86
C LEU A 176 -9.13 -3.42 -22.03
N SER A 177 -10.37 -3.77 -22.42
CA SER A 177 -10.59 -4.70 -23.52
C SER A 177 -10.06 -4.20 -24.88
N ARG A 178 -9.97 -2.88 -25.07
CA ARG A 178 -9.43 -2.26 -26.29
C ARG A 178 -7.90 -2.31 -26.33
N GLU A 179 -7.26 -2.33 -25.18
CA GLU A 179 -5.79 -2.38 -25.05
C GLU A 179 -5.25 -3.83 -25.06
N VAL A 180 -6.08 -4.81 -24.69
CA VAL A 180 -5.73 -6.24 -24.77
C VAL A 180 -5.78 -6.73 -26.21
N VAL A 181 -4.62 -6.76 -26.85
CA VAL A 181 -4.42 -7.38 -28.18
C VAL A 181 -4.29 -8.91 -28.07
N GLN A 182 -4.38 -9.63 -29.21
CA GLN A 182 -4.33 -11.10 -29.26
C GLN A 182 -3.14 -11.73 -28.52
N GLU A 183 -1.97 -11.08 -28.53
CA GLU A 183 -0.77 -11.61 -27.85
C GLU A 183 -0.86 -11.57 -26.31
N HIS A 184 -1.76 -10.74 -25.77
CA HIS A 184 -2.00 -10.60 -24.34
C HIS A 184 -3.26 -11.33 -23.86
N ALA A 185 -4.06 -11.86 -24.78
CA ALA A 185 -5.32 -12.52 -24.47
C ALA A 185 -5.15 -14.04 -24.21
N PRO A 186 -5.89 -14.63 -23.26
CA PRO A 186 -6.80 -13.95 -22.33
C PRO A 186 -6.00 -13.23 -21.21
N TYR A 187 -6.32 -11.95 -20.98
CA TYR A 187 -5.62 -11.12 -20.01
C TYR A 187 -6.11 -11.38 -18.59
N PRO A 188 -5.23 -11.60 -17.60
CA PRO A 188 -5.62 -11.92 -16.24
C PRO A 188 -6.26 -10.72 -15.53
N VAL A 189 -7.44 -10.93 -14.96
CA VAL A 189 -8.16 -9.94 -14.16
C VAL A 189 -8.73 -10.55 -12.90
N HIS A 190 -8.87 -9.73 -11.87
CA HIS A 190 -9.72 -10.02 -10.74
C HIS A 190 -11.05 -9.27 -10.90
N VAL A 191 -12.16 -9.83 -10.44
CA VAL A 191 -13.47 -9.17 -10.44
C VAL A 191 -13.88 -8.89 -9.01
N LYS A 192 -14.29 -7.65 -8.74
CA LYS A 192 -14.75 -7.24 -7.41
C LYS A 192 -16.26 -7.24 -7.32
N VAL A 193 -16.76 -7.91 -6.31
CA VAL A 193 -18.17 -8.01 -5.94
C VAL A 193 -18.41 -7.11 -4.74
N ASP A 194 -19.32 -6.14 -4.87
CA ASP A 194 -19.76 -5.36 -3.74
C ASP A 194 -20.83 -6.13 -2.95
N THR A 195 -20.47 -6.53 -1.74
CA THR A 195 -21.35 -7.28 -0.84
C THR A 195 -21.94 -6.41 0.27
N GLY A 196 -21.58 -5.12 0.31
CA GLY A 196 -22.01 -4.19 1.35
C GLY A 196 -20.99 -3.13 1.74
N MET A 197 -19.77 -3.13 1.18
CA MET A 197 -18.79 -2.07 1.42
C MET A 197 -19.20 -0.76 0.73
N ARG A 198 -19.95 -0.83 -0.39
CA ARG A 198 -20.45 0.33 -1.14
C ARG A 198 -19.35 1.32 -1.56
N ARG A 199 -18.18 0.77 -1.89
CA ARG A 199 -17.00 1.57 -2.32
C ARG A 199 -16.63 1.33 -3.78
N LEU A 200 -16.44 0.07 -4.15
CA LEU A 200 -16.07 -0.39 -5.50
C LEU A 200 -16.55 -1.83 -5.67
N GLY A 201 -16.90 -2.19 -6.90
CA GLY A 201 -17.28 -3.54 -7.29
C GLY A 201 -18.63 -3.55 -7.99
N PHE A 202 -18.85 -4.61 -8.76
CA PHE A 202 -20.14 -4.88 -9.38
C PHE A 202 -21.16 -5.33 -8.33
N GLU A 203 -22.43 -5.02 -8.58
CA GLU A 203 -23.53 -5.55 -7.78
C GLU A 203 -23.57 -7.07 -7.87
N THR A 204 -23.92 -7.72 -6.76
CA THR A 204 -23.92 -9.20 -6.66
C THR A 204 -24.70 -9.90 -7.77
N GLY A 205 -25.80 -9.32 -8.25
CA GLY A 205 -26.65 -9.90 -9.29
C GLY A 205 -26.08 -9.80 -10.72
N ASP A 206 -25.17 -8.87 -10.97
CA ASP A 206 -24.68 -8.57 -12.33
C ASP A 206 -23.45 -9.41 -12.70
N VAL A 207 -22.68 -9.82 -11.70
CA VAL A 207 -21.41 -10.55 -11.88
C VAL A 207 -21.56 -11.82 -12.71
N PRO A 208 -22.57 -12.70 -12.51
CA PRO A 208 -22.69 -13.92 -13.30
C PRO A 208 -22.92 -13.61 -14.79
N ALA A 209 -23.78 -12.64 -15.10
CA ALA A 209 -24.05 -12.22 -16.47
C ALA A 209 -22.81 -11.57 -17.11
N LEU A 210 -22.10 -10.71 -16.37
CA LEU A 210 -20.87 -10.06 -16.81
C LEU A 210 -19.82 -11.07 -17.30
N LEU A 211 -19.56 -12.11 -16.50
CA LEU A 211 -18.55 -13.13 -16.79
C LEU A 211 -18.89 -13.98 -18.02
N GLN A 212 -20.17 -14.07 -18.39
CA GLN A 212 -20.66 -14.80 -19.56
C GLN A 212 -20.72 -13.94 -20.83
N THR A 213 -20.42 -12.64 -20.75
CA THR A 213 -20.43 -11.79 -21.95
C THR A 213 -19.35 -12.24 -22.93
N PRO A 214 -19.61 -12.24 -24.25
CA PRO A 214 -18.59 -12.59 -25.25
C PRO A 214 -17.34 -11.73 -25.14
N MET A 215 -17.49 -10.43 -24.84
CA MET A 215 -16.35 -9.54 -24.61
C MET A 215 -15.48 -10.05 -23.46
N PHE A 216 -16.07 -10.38 -22.31
CA PHE A 216 -15.30 -10.88 -21.18
C PHE A 216 -14.62 -12.20 -21.51
N ALA A 217 -15.37 -13.17 -22.04
CA ALA A 217 -14.89 -14.52 -22.31
C ALA A 217 -13.76 -14.61 -23.35
N HIS A 218 -13.73 -13.71 -24.35
CA HIS A 218 -12.67 -13.69 -25.37
C HIS A 218 -11.45 -12.87 -24.96
N THR A 219 -11.63 -11.86 -24.11
CA THR A 219 -10.57 -10.91 -23.79
C THR A 219 -9.87 -11.22 -22.47
N PHE A 220 -10.60 -11.73 -21.48
CA PHE A 220 -10.12 -11.85 -20.10
C PHE A 220 -10.16 -13.29 -19.61
N VAL A 221 -9.28 -13.58 -18.64
CA VAL A 221 -9.42 -14.72 -17.75
C VAL A 221 -9.68 -14.19 -16.35
N CYS A 222 -10.79 -14.61 -15.74
CA CYS A 222 -11.08 -14.30 -14.34
C CYS A 222 -10.15 -15.14 -13.45
N GLN A 223 -8.99 -14.58 -13.11
CA GLN A 223 -8.02 -15.21 -12.23
C GLN A 223 -8.49 -15.20 -10.77
N GLY A 224 -9.25 -14.17 -10.38
CA GLY A 224 -9.78 -14.07 -9.03
C GLY A 224 -11.15 -13.41 -8.95
N LEU A 225 -11.93 -13.83 -7.97
CA LEU A 225 -13.18 -13.20 -7.58
C LEU A 225 -13.04 -12.72 -6.14
N MET A 226 -13.39 -11.47 -5.87
CA MET A 226 -13.11 -10.88 -4.57
C MET A 226 -14.22 -9.99 -4.02
N THR A 227 -14.28 -9.89 -2.69
CA THR A 227 -15.03 -8.85 -2.01
C THR A 227 -14.19 -8.26 -0.86
N HIS A 228 -14.69 -7.23 -0.19
CA HIS A 228 -14.04 -6.63 0.97
C HIS A 228 -15.01 -6.56 2.15
N LEU A 229 -14.58 -7.10 3.29
CA LEU A 229 -15.35 -7.07 4.53
C LEU A 229 -15.22 -5.68 5.16
N ALA A 230 -16.35 -5.04 5.44
CA ALA A 230 -16.39 -3.67 5.94
C ALA A 230 -16.34 -3.58 7.46
N ASP A 231 -16.78 -4.65 8.15
CA ASP A 231 -17.05 -4.66 9.59
C ASP A 231 -16.48 -5.92 10.26
N ALA A 232 -15.38 -6.44 9.73
CA ALA A 232 -14.79 -7.70 10.22
C ALA A 232 -14.06 -7.54 11.55
N ASP A 233 -13.73 -6.31 11.92
CA ASP A 233 -13.14 -5.91 13.20
C ASP A 233 -14.18 -5.59 14.28
N ASN A 234 -15.48 -5.61 13.96
CA ASN A 234 -16.55 -5.46 14.95
C ASN A 234 -16.74 -6.75 15.78
N PRO A 235 -16.95 -6.65 17.11
CA PRO A 235 -17.35 -7.78 17.94
C PRO A 235 -18.66 -8.44 17.51
N ASP A 236 -19.62 -7.68 16.94
CA ASP A 236 -20.82 -8.26 16.33
C ASP A 236 -20.50 -8.73 14.90
N PRO A 237 -20.44 -10.06 14.65
CA PRO A 237 -20.12 -10.59 13.33
C PRO A 237 -21.29 -10.57 12.35
N THR A 238 -22.47 -10.05 12.72
CA THR A 238 -23.71 -10.16 11.93
C THR A 238 -23.57 -9.59 10.52
N PHE A 239 -23.04 -8.37 10.38
CA PHE A 239 -22.86 -7.76 9.06
C PHE A 239 -21.81 -8.50 8.22
N THR A 240 -20.69 -8.89 8.84
CA THR A 240 -19.63 -9.66 8.18
C THR A 240 -20.13 -11.01 7.65
N ARG A 241 -20.92 -11.76 8.44
CA ARG A 241 -21.56 -13.00 7.97
C ARG A 241 -22.46 -12.76 6.76
N HIS A 242 -23.29 -11.72 6.82
CA HIS A 242 -24.17 -11.38 5.71
C HIS A 242 -23.40 -10.98 4.43
N GLN A 243 -22.26 -10.29 4.55
CA GLN A 243 -21.37 -10.03 3.41
C GLN A 243 -20.81 -11.33 2.82
N LEU A 244 -20.38 -12.27 3.66
CA LEU A 244 -19.86 -13.58 3.23
C LEU A 244 -20.94 -14.40 2.54
N ASP A 245 -22.17 -14.46 3.08
CA ASP A 245 -23.28 -15.19 2.48
C ASP A 245 -23.61 -14.67 1.08
N ARG A 246 -23.63 -13.34 0.91
CA ARG A 246 -23.81 -12.71 -0.40
C ARG A 246 -22.69 -13.08 -1.36
N PHE A 247 -21.44 -13.07 -0.90
CA PHE A 247 -20.29 -13.46 -1.71
C PHE A 247 -20.37 -14.93 -2.14
N HIS A 248 -20.69 -15.83 -1.21
CA HIS A 248 -20.85 -17.26 -1.47
C HIS A 248 -21.98 -17.55 -2.46
N LYS A 249 -23.09 -16.80 -2.41
CA LYS A 249 -24.15 -16.89 -3.42
C LYS A 249 -23.61 -16.58 -4.81
N VAL A 250 -22.85 -15.50 -5.00
CA VAL A 250 -22.23 -15.20 -6.31
C VAL A 250 -21.28 -16.32 -6.75
N VAL A 251 -20.40 -16.78 -5.85
CA VAL A 251 -19.49 -17.90 -6.12
C VAL A 251 -20.26 -19.15 -6.59
N SER A 252 -21.39 -19.48 -5.97
CA SER A 252 -22.18 -20.66 -6.30
C SER A 252 -22.85 -20.62 -7.67
N THR A 253 -22.97 -19.42 -8.27
CA THR A 253 -23.50 -19.24 -9.62
C THR A 253 -22.45 -19.35 -10.72
N LEU A 254 -21.16 -19.41 -10.36
CA LEU A 254 -20.10 -19.58 -11.33
C LEU A 254 -20.18 -20.98 -11.98
N PRO A 255 -19.93 -21.09 -13.29
CA PRO A 255 -19.94 -22.39 -13.95
C PRO A 255 -18.89 -23.32 -13.33
N THR A 256 -19.26 -24.58 -13.14
CA THR A 256 -18.37 -25.63 -12.63
C THR A 256 -17.45 -26.20 -13.72
N ASN A 257 -17.66 -25.82 -14.97
CA ASN A 257 -16.88 -26.27 -16.11
C ASN A 257 -15.75 -25.28 -16.38
N GLY A 258 -14.50 -25.70 -16.17
CA GLY A 258 -13.30 -24.87 -16.34
C GLY A 258 -12.61 -24.53 -15.00
N PRO A 259 -11.46 -23.84 -15.05
CA PRO A 259 -10.75 -23.43 -13.85
C PRO A 259 -11.58 -22.40 -13.07
N SER A 260 -11.85 -22.68 -11.80
CA SER A 260 -12.51 -21.73 -10.92
C SER A 260 -11.59 -20.56 -10.58
N PRO A 261 -12.10 -19.32 -10.51
CA PRO A 261 -11.30 -18.17 -10.07
C PRO A 261 -10.89 -18.34 -8.61
N CYS A 262 -9.71 -17.83 -8.25
CA CYS A 262 -9.27 -17.74 -6.86
C CYS A 262 -10.19 -16.80 -6.06
N ARG A 263 -10.86 -17.33 -5.04
CA ARG A 263 -11.83 -16.59 -4.21
C ARG A 263 -11.12 -16.00 -3.01
N HIS A 264 -11.29 -14.71 -2.77
CA HIS A 264 -10.68 -14.05 -1.61
C HIS A 264 -11.52 -12.93 -1.02
N SER A 265 -11.74 -12.95 0.29
CA SER A 265 -12.55 -11.96 1.01
C SER A 265 -11.84 -11.35 2.22
N ALA A 266 -11.06 -12.13 2.96
CA ALA A 266 -10.43 -11.72 4.21
C ALA A 266 -9.37 -10.61 4.03
N ASN A 267 -9.63 -9.45 4.66
CA ASN A 267 -8.60 -8.50 5.08
C ASN A 267 -8.01 -8.94 6.43
N THR A 268 -7.12 -8.16 7.06
CA THR A 268 -6.54 -8.51 8.37
C THR A 268 -7.59 -8.94 9.41
N ALA A 269 -8.67 -8.18 9.58
CA ALA A 269 -9.71 -8.52 10.57
C ALA A 269 -10.42 -9.84 10.23
N GLY A 270 -10.75 -10.05 8.95
CA GLY A 270 -11.30 -11.31 8.46
C GLY A 270 -10.36 -12.50 8.70
N ILE A 271 -9.05 -12.30 8.53
CA ILE A 271 -8.04 -13.34 8.78
C ILE A 271 -8.04 -13.74 10.25
N LEU A 272 -8.01 -12.76 11.16
CA LEU A 272 -7.85 -13.00 12.59
C LEU A 272 -9.11 -13.57 13.25
N TRP A 273 -10.31 -13.14 12.83
CA TRP A 273 -11.53 -13.43 13.59
C TRP A 273 -12.64 -14.12 12.80
N HIS A 274 -12.47 -14.32 11.49
CA HIS A 274 -13.47 -14.98 10.64
C HIS A 274 -12.83 -16.04 9.73
N PRO A 275 -12.46 -17.23 10.26
CA PRO A 275 -11.82 -18.28 9.47
C PRO A 275 -12.57 -18.69 8.20
N SER A 276 -13.91 -18.58 8.19
CA SER A 276 -14.74 -18.83 6.99
C SER A 276 -14.45 -17.86 5.84
N ALA A 277 -13.81 -16.72 6.08
CA ALA A 277 -13.44 -15.73 5.07
C ALA A 277 -12.12 -16.05 4.35
N HIS A 278 -11.36 -17.05 4.80
CA HIS A 278 -10.02 -17.35 4.26
C HIS A 278 -10.06 -17.81 2.80
N LEU A 279 -11.05 -18.64 2.44
CA LEU A 279 -11.29 -19.12 1.07
C LEU A 279 -10.01 -19.65 0.40
N ASP A 280 -9.69 -19.22 -0.81
CA ASP A 280 -8.50 -19.70 -1.55
C ASP A 280 -7.28 -18.80 -1.34
N MET A 281 -7.48 -17.54 -0.94
CA MET A 281 -6.41 -16.57 -0.71
C MET A 281 -6.82 -15.49 0.30
N VAL A 282 -5.89 -15.08 1.14
CA VAL A 282 -6.08 -13.99 2.11
C VAL A 282 -5.29 -12.74 1.74
N ARG A 283 -5.70 -11.58 2.27
CA ARG A 283 -5.07 -10.28 1.97
C ARG A 283 -4.56 -9.58 3.24
N PRO A 284 -3.48 -10.08 3.85
CA PRO A 284 -2.92 -9.45 5.03
C PRO A 284 -2.29 -8.10 4.64
N GLY A 285 -2.70 -7.03 5.34
CA GLY A 285 -2.06 -5.72 5.29
C GLY A 285 -1.45 -5.45 6.64
N LEU A 286 -2.20 -4.75 7.51
CA LEU A 286 -1.75 -4.35 8.85
C LEU A 286 -1.13 -5.47 9.70
N LEU A 287 -1.61 -6.71 9.53
CA LEU A 287 -1.06 -7.91 10.19
C LEU A 287 0.42 -8.09 9.91
N LEU A 288 0.84 -7.95 8.65
CA LEU A 288 2.25 -8.10 8.25
C LEU A 288 3.14 -7.09 8.97
N TYR A 289 2.60 -5.91 9.27
CA TYR A 289 3.29 -4.81 9.92
C TYR A 289 3.22 -4.87 11.46
N GLY A 290 2.62 -5.93 12.02
CA GLY A 290 2.66 -6.20 13.45
C GLY A 290 1.48 -5.68 14.25
N TYR A 291 0.35 -5.36 13.59
CA TYR A 291 -0.80 -4.76 14.27
C TYR A 291 -2.12 -5.45 13.91
N ALA A 292 -2.98 -5.58 14.91
CA ALA A 292 -4.39 -5.94 14.73
C ALA A 292 -5.23 -4.65 14.55
N PRO A 293 -6.32 -4.69 13.76
CA PRO A 293 -7.11 -3.50 13.42
C PRO A 293 -8.02 -3.04 14.56
N MET A 294 -8.35 -3.91 15.52
CA MET A 294 -9.19 -3.59 16.67
C MET A 294 -8.35 -3.51 17.95
N PRO A 295 -8.12 -2.31 18.52
CA PRO A 295 -7.52 -2.18 19.84
C PRO A 295 -8.36 -2.89 20.91
N GLY A 296 -7.71 -3.59 21.84
CA GLY A 296 -8.37 -4.24 22.97
C GLY A 296 -9.00 -5.61 22.69
N ARG A 297 -9.09 -6.04 21.42
CA ARG A 297 -9.45 -7.41 21.07
C ARG A 297 -8.19 -8.22 20.82
N GLU A 298 -8.02 -9.29 21.58
CA GLU A 298 -6.87 -10.18 21.44
C GLU A 298 -6.85 -10.83 20.05
N ALA A 299 -5.67 -10.81 19.42
CA ALA A 299 -5.43 -11.53 18.18
C ALA A 299 -5.05 -12.99 18.50
N PRO A 300 -5.50 -13.99 17.72
CA PRO A 300 -5.16 -15.40 17.95
C PRO A 300 -3.69 -15.77 17.63
N ILE A 301 -2.88 -14.77 17.30
CA ILE A 301 -1.49 -14.89 16.90
C ILE A 301 -0.66 -13.79 17.55
N SER A 302 0.62 -14.09 17.78
CA SER A 302 1.57 -13.10 18.29
C SER A 302 2.02 -12.20 17.13
N LEU A 303 1.84 -10.89 17.26
CA LEU A 303 2.29 -9.92 16.27
C LEU A 303 3.40 -9.05 16.85
N GLN A 304 4.41 -8.78 16.03
CA GLN A 304 5.55 -7.94 16.37
C GLN A 304 5.55 -6.69 15.49
N PRO A 305 5.48 -5.48 16.06
CA PRO A 305 5.62 -4.24 15.32
C PRO A 305 6.89 -4.23 14.48
N VAL A 306 6.75 -3.97 13.18
CA VAL A 306 7.87 -4.00 12.23
C VAL A 306 8.66 -2.69 12.24
N MET A 307 8.00 -1.56 12.53
CA MET A 307 8.65 -0.24 12.53
C MET A 307 8.95 0.26 13.93
N SER A 308 10.16 0.80 14.11
CA SER A 308 10.50 1.73 15.19
C SER A 308 10.77 3.12 14.62
N LEU A 309 10.23 4.16 15.24
CA LEU A 309 10.50 5.56 14.89
C LEU A 309 11.36 6.18 15.99
N LYS A 310 12.56 6.62 15.63
CA LYS A 310 13.53 7.21 16.55
C LYS A 310 13.91 8.61 16.12
N THR A 311 14.27 9.42 17.10
CA THR A 311 14.89 10.73 16.89
C THR A 311 15.93 11.00 17.97
N LYS A 312 16.45 12.23 18.03
CA LYS A 312 17.40 12.66 19.06
C LYS A 312 16.94 13.94 19.74
N VAL A 313 17.39 14.15 20.97
CA VAL A 313 17.33 15.49 21.58
C VAL A 313 18.29 16.40 20.80
N VAL A 314 17.79 17.48 20.20
CA VAL A 314 18.65 18.45 19.48
C VAL A 314 18.98 19.67 20.32
N HIS A 315 18.15 19.97 21.31
CA HIS A 315 18.34 21.14 22.16
C HIS A 315 17.62 20.99 23.49
N LEU A 316 18.12 21.69 24.51
CA LEU A 316 17.51 21.79 25.83
C LEU A 316 17.34 23.25 26.21
N LYS A 317 16.22 23.58 26.84
CA LYS A 317 15.95 24.90 27.41
C LYS A 317 15.34 24.78 28.80
N THR A 318 15.54 25.80 29.61
CA THR A 318 14.81 25.99 30.87
C THR A 318 13.65 26.94 30.62
N ALA A 319 12.53 26.70 31.30
CA ALA A 319 11.38 27.60 31.31
C ALA A 319 10.88 27.73 32.76
N GLY A 320 10.73 28.97 33.23
CA GLY A 320 10.21 29.23 34.58
C GLY A 320 8.74 28.83 34.71
N LYS A 321 8.25 28.66 35.94
CA LYS A 321 6.82 28.39 36.18
C LYS A 321 5.90 29.43 35.51
N GLY A 322 4.90 28.96 34.78
CA GLY A 322 3.87 29.77 34.11
C GLY A 322 4.23 30.24 32.70
N GLU A 323 5.43 29.93 32.22
CA GLU A 323 5.88 30.31 30.88
C GLU A 323 5.19 29.48 29.78
N PRO A 324 4.79 30.11 28.66
CA PRO A 324 4.14 29.43 27.56
C PRO A 324 5.12 28.57 26.75
N VAL A 325 4.67 27.42 26.26
CA VAL A 325 5.46 26.54 25.38
C VAL A 325 4.77 26.37 24.03
N SER A 326 5.56 26.61 22.96
CA SER A 326 5.13 26.49 21.56
C SER A 326 3.96 27.43 21.19
N TYR A 327 3.37 27.21 20.01
CA TYR A 327 2.38 28.11 19.43
C TYR A 327 1.08 28.18 20.21
N GLY A 328 0.55 29.40 20.31
CA GLY A 328 -0.82 29.68 20.76
C GLY A 328 -1.09 29.33 22.22
N ASP A 329 -0.04 29.26 23.04
CA ASP A 329 -0.15 29.25 24.50
C ASP A 329 -1.11 28.16 25.04
N LEU A 330 -1.09 26.99 24.39
CA LEU A 330 -1.93 25.85 24.80
C LEU A 330 -1.33 25.06 25.98
N TYR A 331 -0.08 25.36 26.34
CA TYR A 331 0.59 24.77 27.48
C TYR A 331 1.42 25.85 28.18
N ARG A 332 1.29 25.90 29.49
CA ARG A 332 2.15 26.68 30.37
C ARG A 332 2.77 25.74 31.39
N THR A 333 4.06 25.92 31.64
CA THR A 333 4.79 25.14 32.64
C THR A 333 4.15 25.31 34.02
N GLN A 334 4.06 24.22 34.78
CA GLN A 334 3.45 24.24 36.13
C GLN A 334 4.51 24.41 37.24
N ARG A 335 5.78 24.29 36.88
CA ARG A 335 6.98 24.42 37.72
C ARG A 335 8.13 24.95 36.86
N ASP A 336 9.27 25.21 37.47
CA ASP A 336 10.50 25.40 36.72
C ASP A 336 10.80 24.10 35.97
N SER A 337 10.78 24.19 34.65
CA SER A 337 10.80 23.03 33.76
C SER A 337 12.06 23.01 32.89
N ARG A 338 12.50 21.80 32.57
CA ARG A 338 13.53 21.52 31.57
C ARG A 338 12.87 20.92 30.34
N LEU A 339 13.03 21.55 29.20
CA LEU A 339 12.35 21.21 27.96
C LEU A 339 13.35 20.71 26.92
N ALA A 340 13.08 19.55 26.34
CA ALA A 340 13.81 18.99 25.22
C ALA A 340 13.12 19.30 23.89
N VAL A 341 13.90 19.68 22.89
CA VAL A 341 13.42 19.87 21.52
C VAL A 341 13.84 18.68 20.67
N LEU A 342 12.88 18.13 19.93
CA LEU A 342 13.05 17.02 19.01
C LEU A 342 12.87 17.50 17.55
N PRO A 343 13.71 17.06 16.60
CA PRO A 343 13.65 17.44 15.19
C PRO A 343 12.62 16.59 14.43
N ILE A 344 11.39 16.56 14.92
CA ILE A 344 10.26 15.92 14.26
C ILE A 344 8.99 16.73 14.48
N GLY A 345 8.13 16.78 13.46
CA GLY A 345 6.85 17.48 13.51
C GLY A 345 5.88 16.99 12.44
N TYR A 346 4.78 17.72 12.23
CA TYR A 346 3.71 17.25 11.34
C TYR A 346 4.11 17.15 9.87
N ALA A 347 5.14 17.86 9.39
CA ALA A 347 5.65 17.68 8.02
C ALA A 347 6.40 16.36 7.83
N HIS A 348 6.74 15.66 8.92
CA HIS A 348 7.33 14.32 8.91
C HIS A 348 6.26 13.22 8.99
N GLY A 349 5.00 13.58 9.23
CA GLY A 349 3.92 12.64 9.56
C GLY A 349 3.62 12.50 11.06
N TYR A 350 4.37 13.19 11.92
CA TYR A 350 4.12 13.17 13.37
C TYR A 350 2.97 14.10 13.73
N SER A 351 1.78 13.52 13.88
CA SER A 351 0.51 14.24 13.87
C SER A 351 0.44 15.38 14.89
N ARG A 352 -0.06 16.53 14.43
CA ARG A 352 -0.31 17.68 15.29
C ARG A 352 -1.34 17.39 16.39
N ARG A 353 -2.19 16.36 16.23
CA ARG A 353 -3.18 15.96 17.23
C ARG A 353 -2.55 15.34 18.49
N LEU A 354 -1.28 14.95 18.45
CA LEU A 354 -0.52 14.45 19.60
C LEU A 354 -0.09 15.57 20.57
N SER A 355 -0.29 16.84 20.20
CA SER A 355 0.03 18.01 21.06
C SER A 355 -0.65 17.88 22.42
N ASN A 356 0.13 17.97 23.51
CA ASN A 356 -0.32 17.80 24.90
C ASN A 356 -0.98 16.44 25.24
N LYS A 357 -0.85 15.43 24.37
CA LYS A 357 -1.46 14.10 24.57
C LYS A 357 -0.46 12.96 24.52
N GLY A 358 0.51 13.04 23.60
CA GLY A 358 1.47 11.98 23.40
C GLY A 358 2.65 12.02 24.35
N GLU A 359 3.39 10.93 24.38
CA GLU A 359 4.61 10.76 25.16
C GLU A 359 5.75 10.27 24.25
N VAL A 360 6.97 10.35 24.74
CA VAL A 360 8.17 9.77 24.12
C VAL A 360 8.95 8.99 25.16
N ILE A 361 9.83 8.07 24.75
CA ILE A 361 10.75 7.38 25.68
C ILE A 361 12.16 7.93 25.52
N ILE A 362 12.80 8.29 26.64
CA ILE A 362 14.21 8.71 26.76
C ILE A 362 14.78 8.02 28.01
N HIS A 363 15.96 7.41 27.93
CA HIS A 363 16.57 6.69 29.06
C HIS A 363 15.62 5.70 29.78
N ASP A 364 14.87 4.91 29.02
CA ASP A 364 13.88 3.94 29.53
C ASP A 364 12.74 4.54 30.39
N ARG A 365 12.48 5.85 30.24
CA ARG A 365 11.40 6.57 30.93
C ARG A 365 10.54 7.34 29.94
N ARG A 366 9.25 7.47 30.25
CA ARG A 366 8.30 8.23 29.44
C ARG A 366 8.29 9.71 29.81
N PHE A 367 8.23 10.57 28.81
CA PHE A 367 8.16 12.01 28.97
C PHE A 367 7.06 12.61 28.09
N PRO A 368 6.24 13.54 28.61
CA PRO A 368 5.10 14.08 27.89
C PRO A 368 5.50 15.11 26.83
N ILE A 369 4.80 15.08 25.70
CA ILE A 369 4.84 16.16 24.70
C ILE A 369 4.07 17.36 25.25
N VAL A 370 4.72 18.53 25.25
CA VAL A 370 4.14 19.77 25.78
C VAL A 370 4.11 20.88 24.75
N GLY A 371 2.99 21.60 24.72
CA GLY A 371 2.68 22.58 23.69
C GLY A 371 2.29 21.96 22.35
N ARG A 372 2.15 22.81 21.34
CA ARG A 372 1.83 22.36 19.97
C ARG A 372 3.02 21.71 19.30
N ILE A 373 2.79 20.60 18.63
CA ILE A 373 3.72 20.06 17.63
C ILE A 373 3.78 21.02 16.44
N CYS A 374 4.98 21.46 16.11
CA CYS A 374 5.28 22.35 14.99
C CYS A 374 5.51 21.57 13.70
N MET A 375 5.82 22.29 12.61
CA MET A 375 6.06 21.67 11.30
C MET A 375 7.19 20.64 11.35
N ASP A 376 8.31 21.02 11.97
CA ASP A 376 9.53 20.22 11.97
C ASP A 376 10.05 19.91 13.38
N MET A 377 9.40 20.41 14.44
CA MET A 377 9.87 20.25 15.82
C MET A 377 8.76 19.96 16.82
N THR A 378 9.12 19.22 17.87
CA THR A 378 8.27 18.85 19.00
C THR A 378 9.00 19.18 20.30
N VAL A 379 8.27 19.64 21.31
CA VAL A 379 8.83 19.95 22.64
C VAL A 379 8.33 18.92 23.64
N VAL A 380 9.23 18.45 24.50
CA VAL A 380 8.98 17.42 25.53
C VAL A 380 9.43 17.97 26.87
N ASP A 381 8.62 17.79 27.92
CA ASP A 381 9.02 18.15 29.28
C ASP A 381 9.87 17.01 29.88
N VAL A 382 11.14 17.29 30.11
CA VAL A 382 12.15 16.35 30.64
C VAL A 382 12.63 16.76 32.04
N THR A 383 11.81 17.53 32.77
CA THR A 383 12.18 18.09 34.09
C THR A 383 12.59 17.02 35.09
N ASP A 384 11.95 15.85 35.06
CA ASP A 384 12.20 14.75 36.00
C ASP A 384 13.46 13.93 35.70
N ASP A 385 14.27 14.35 34.71
CA ASP A 385 15.58 13.75 34.43
C ASP A 385 16.63 14.83 34.02
N PRO A 386 17.51 15.24 34.94
CA PRO A 386 18.55 16.21 34.65
C PRO A 386 19.70 15.64 33.81
N THR A 387 19.79 14.32 33.64
CA THR A 387 20.90 13.66 32.92
C THR A 387 20.76 13.70 31.41
N ILE A 388 19.53 13.89 30.91
CA ILE A 388 19.24 14.01 29.47
C ILE A 388 20.07 15.14 28.86
N LYS A 389 20.64 14.94 27.67
CA LYS A 389 21.49 15.90 26.95
C LYS A 389 21.24 15.85 25.44
N PRO A 390 21.61 16.89 24.68
CA PRO A 390 21.57 16.83 23.23
C PRO A 390 22.37 15.64 22.70
N GLY A 391 21.80 14.93 21.72
CA GLY A 391 22.35 13.71 21.14
C GLY A 391 21.73 12.42 21.68
N ASP A 392 21.08 12.46 22.85
CA ASP A 392 20.42 11.28 23.44
C ASP A 392 19.30 10.78 22.53
N ASP A 393 19.17 9.45 22.46
CA ASP A 393 18.16 8.78 21.66
C ASP A 393 16.76 8.93 22.27
N VAL A 394 15.80 9.15 21.38
CA VAL A 394 14.39 9.28 21.73
C VAL A 394 13.58 8.31 20.89
N ILE A 395 12.76 7.49 21.55
CA ILE A 395 11.87 6.53 20.89
C ILE A 395 10.47 7.14 20.85
N LEU A 396 9.95 7.30 19.63
CA LEU A 396 8.60 7.80 19.34
C LEU A 396 7.63 6.65 19.06
N ILE A 397 8.12 5.60 18.39
CA ILE A 397 7.47 4.31 18.23
C ILE A 397 8.56 3.24 18.42
N GLY A 398 8.33 2.25 19.26
CA GLY A 398 9.29 1.18 19.56
C GLY A 398 9.29 0.82 21.04
N LYS A 399 10.34 0.14 21.46
CA LYS A 399 10.53 -0.34 22.84
C LYS A 399 11.91 -0.01 23.37
N SER A 400 11.99 0.24 24.66
CA SER A 400 13.22 0.19 25.46
C SER A 400 13.17 -1.08 26.34
N GLU A 401 13.84 -1.09 27.50
CA GLU A 401 13.91 -2.26 28.37
C GLU A 401 12.59 -2.52 29.10
N THR A 402 11.98 -1.48 29.68
CA THR A 402 10.74 -1.58 30.46
C THR A 402 9.57 -0.81 29.84
N GLN A 403 9.83 0.03 28.84
CA GLN A 403 8.81 0.86 28.20
C GLN A 403 8.59 0.47 26.73
N ALA A 404 7.38 0.72 26.24
CA ALA A 404 7.06 0.64 24.81
C ALA A 404 6.05 1.71 24.44
N ILE A 405 6.16 2.27 23.25
CA ILE A 405 5.16 3.12 22.60
C ILE A 405 4.93 2.54 21.21
N THR A 406 3.70 2.18 20.88
CA THR A 406 3.33 1.54 19.62
C THR A 406 2.56 2.50 18.72
N ALA A 407 2.39 2.14 17.45
CA ALA A 407 1.52 2.91 16.56
C ALA A 407 0.05 2.90 17.04
N SER A 408 -0.37 1.90 17.82
CA SER A 408 -1.70 1.87 18.45
C SER A 408 -1.83 2.91 19.56
N ASP A 409 -0.77 3.16 20.34
CA ASP A 409 -0.77 4.19 21.37
C ASP A 409 -0.91 5.58 20.74
N LEU A 410 -0.11 5.87 19.70
CA LEU A 410 -0.23 7.11 18.94
C LEU A 410 -1.62 7.26 18.30
N ALA A 411 -2.16 6.19 17.74
CA ALA A 411 -3.49 6.17 17.15
C ALA A 411 -4.57 6.52 18.18
N SER A 412 -4.49 5.93 19.39
CA SER A 412 -5.39 6.25 20.49
C SER A 412 -5.28 7.71 20.92
N TRP A 413 -4.06 8.24 21.07
CA TRP A 413 -3.85 9.64 21.47
C TRP A 413 -4.37 10.66 20.45
N GLN A 414 -4.47 10.29 19.17
CA GLN A 414 -4.94 11.17 18.10
C GLN A 414 -6.37 10.88 17.58
N ASP A 415 -7.08 9.99 18.26
CA ASP A 415 -8.44 9.54 17.90
C ASP A 415 -8.48 8.94 16.48
N SER A 416 -7.61 7.96 16.22
CA SER A 416 -7.44 7.31 14.92
C SER A 416 -7.07 5.83 15.05
N ILE A 417 -6.51 5.25 13.99
CA ILE A 417 -6.12 3.85 13.82
C ILE A 417 -4.64 3.71 13.45
N PRO A 418 -3.97 2.58 13.76
CA PRO A 418 -2.57 2.35 13.44
C PRO A 418 -2.22 2.52 11.95
N TYR A 419 -3.18 2.23 11.06
CA TYR A 419 -3.02 2.46 9.62
C TYR A 419 -2.64 3.90 9.30
N GLU A 420 -3.33 4.88 9.89
CA GLU A 420 -3.09 6.29 9.62
C GLU A 420 -1.74 6.73 10.17
N VAL A 421 -1.36 6.27 11.38
CA VAL A 421 -0.05 6.58 11.99
C VAL A 421 1.09 6.13 11.08
N LEU A 422 1.05 4.88 10.62
CA LEU A 422 2.13 4.29 9.83
C LEU A 422 2.20 4.90 8.42
N CYS A 423 1.05 5.04 7.74
CA CYS A 423 0.98 5.57 6.38
C CYS A 423 1.33 7.06 6.29
N ASN A 424 1.15 7.84 7.36
CA ASN A 424 1.41 9.28 7.34
C ASN A 424 2.89 9.64 7.45
N LEU A 425 3.77 8.70 7.79
CA LEU A 425 5.20 8.98 7.85
C LEU A 425 5.73 9.32 6.45
N GLY A 426 6.05 10.59 6.24
CA GLY A 426 6.45 11.11 4.94
C GLY A 426 7.89 10.76 4.55
N PRO A 427 8.30 11.09 3.32
CA PRO A 427 9.64 10.77 2.80
C PRO A 427 10.79 11.52 3.51
N LYS A 428 10.47 12.56 4.30
CA LYS A 428 11.46 13.25 5.16
C LYS A 428 12.06 12.35 6.23
N VAL A 429 11.39 11.26 6.59
CA VAL A 429 11.89 10.27 7.54
C VAL A 429 12.55 9.13 6.75
N PRO A 430 13.90 9.05 6.68
CA PRO A 430 14.56 7.93 6.01
C PRO A 430 14.21 6.61 6.69
N ARG A 431 14.04 5.56 5.88
CA ARG A 431 13.87 4.19 6.36
C ARG A 431 15.20 3.47 6.34
N VAL A 432 15.53 2.80 7.45
CA VAL A 432 16.69 1.92 7.60
C VAL A 432 16.16 0.51 7.81
N TYR A 433 16.62 -0.44 6.99
CA TYR A 433 16.15 -1.82 7.04
C TYR A 433 17.17 -2.68 7.76
N GLU A 434 16.79 -3.25 8.90
CA GLU A 434 17.65 -4.12 9.70
C GLU A 434 17.30 -5.58 9.41
N GLN A 435 18.29 -6.33 8.94
CA GLN A 435 18.24 -7.78 8.79
C GLN A 435 19.00 -8.42 9.95
N ALA A 436 18.30 -9.20 10.78
CA ALA A 436 18.94 -10.07 11.76
C ALA A 436 19.34 -11.41 11.11
N ALA A 437 20.25 -12.15 11.74
CA ALA A 437 20.66 -13.49 11.31
C ALA A 437 19.49 -14.48 11.16
N ASP A 438 18.40 -14.31 11.92
CA ASP A 438 17.21 -15.17 11.85
C ASP A 438 16.36 -14.97 10.59
N PHE A 439 16.59 -13.89 9.83
CA PHE A 439 15.92 -13.70 8.55
C PHE A 439 16.44 -14.71 7.51
N THR A 440 17.74 -14.98 7.49
CA THR A 440 18.35 -15.92 6.52
C THR A 440 17.94 -17.37 6.77
N SER A 441 17.69 -17.76 8.02
CA SER A 441 17.15 -19.08 8.36
C SER A 441 15.69 -19.25 7.91
N SER A 442 14.88 -18.19 7.96
CA SER A 442 13.49 -18.22 7.46
C SER A 442 13.37 -18.24 5.92
N VAL A 443 14.43 -17.86 5.20
CA VAL A 443 14.50 -17.93 3.72
C VAL A 443 14.91 -19.33 3.25
N SER A 444 15.51 -20.15 4.12
CA SER A 444 16.02 -21.49 3.80
C SER A 444 15.09 -22.65 4.18
N SER A 445 13.94 -22.35 4.79
CA SER A 445 12.84 -23.28 5.10
C SER A 445 11.64 -23.05 4.19
#